data_AF-A0A356BXW4-F1
#
_entry.id   AF-A0A356BXW4-F1
#
_cell.length_a   1.000
_cell.length_b   1.000
_cell.length_c   1.000
_cell.angle_alpha   90.00
_cell.angle_beta   90.00
_cell.angle_gamma   90.00
#
_symmetry.space_group_name_H-M   'P 1'
#
loop_
_entity.id
_entity.type
_entity.pdbx_description
1 polymer ?
#
loop_
_entity_poly.entity_id
_entity_poly.type
_entity_poly.pdbx_seq_one_letter_code
_entity_poly.pdbx_strand_id
1 'polypeptide(L)' 'MLKTNVDKLVKLSVQGQITPPLRGGPYRVDREGVPFVLPGTGGITYNVKVGHSAFGWAGDHV' A
#
# COMPACT_ATOMS: atom_id res chain seq x y z
N MET A 1 9.45 30.33 0.37
CA MET A 1 10.12 29.01 0.49
C MET A 1 10.38 28.78 1.98
N LEU A 2 10.14 27.57 2.50
CA LEU A 2 10.36 27.28 3.94
C LEU A 2 11.87 27.22 4.25
N LYS A 3 12.27 27.73 5.41
CA LYS A 3 13.64 27.59 5.92
C LYS A 3 13.82 26.15 6.42
N THR A 4 14.84 25.46 5.92
CA THR A 4 15.17 24.07 6.29
C THR A 4 16.67 23.90 6.52
N ASN A 5 17.08 22.76 7.08
CA ASN A 5 18.47 22.33 7.25
C ASN A 5 18.83 21.17 6.30
N VAL A 6 18.19 21.12 5.12
CA VAL A 6 18.30 20.01 4.17
C VAL A 6 19.74 19.74 3.73
N ASP A 7 20.59 20.76 3.75
CA ASP A 7 22.03 20.72 3.47
C ASP A 7 22.84 19.96 4.53
N LYS A 8 22.30 19.77 5.74
CA LYS A 8 22.97 19.13 6.88
C LYS A 8 22.48 17.72 7.18
N LEU A 9 21.50 17.21 6.43
CA LEU A 9 20.95 15.88 6.66
C LEU A 9 21.87 14.78 6.10
N VAL A 10 22.10 13.74 6.89
CA VAL A 10 22.83 12.54 6.45
C VAL A 10 21.93 11.69 5.55
N LYS A 11 22.47 11.22 4.43
CA LYS A 11 21.81 10.26 3.53
C LYS A 11 22.47 8.89 3.66
N LEU A 12 21.66 7.85 3.84
CA LEU A 12 22.11 6.45 4.02
C LEU A 12 21.66 5.59 2.85
N SER A 13 22.44 4.56 2.52
CA SER A 13 22.00 3.50 1.61
C SER A 13 20.97 2.61 2.30
N VAL A 14 19.79 2.45 1.70
CA VAL A 14 18.72 1.57 2.18
C VAL A 14 18.42 0.54 1.08
N GLN A 15 18.48 -0.75 1.42
CA GLN A 15 18.16 -1.85 0.50
C GLN A 15 16.75 -2.39 0.78
N GLY A 16 16.13 -3.00 -0.23
CA GLY A 16 14.81 -3.61 -0.13
C GLY A 16 14.54 -4.60 -1.26
N GLN A 17 13.40 -5.28 -1.18
CA GLN A 17 12.90 -6.22 -2.18
C GLN A 17 11.41 -5.99 -2.42
N ILE A 18 10.92 -6.41 -3.58
CA ILE A 18 9.48 -6.35 -3.87
C ILE A 18 8.78 -7.39 -2.98
N THR A 19 7.81 -6.94 -2.20
CA THR A 19 6.98 -7.83 -1.38
C THR A 19 6.01 -8.60 -2.29
N PRO A 20 5.76 -9.91 -2.06
CA PRO A 20 4.67 -10.61 -2.75
C PRO A 20 3.31 -10.05 -2.32
N PRO A 21 2.21 -10.38 -3.02
CA PRO A 21 0.86 -10.14 -2.51
C PRO A 21 0.68 -10.82 -1.14
N LEU A 22 0.22 -10.06 -0.14
CA LEU A 22 0.13 -10.54 1.24
C LEU A 22 -1.33 -10.79 1.65
N ARG A 23 -1.55 -11.92 2.33
CA ARG A 23 -2.85 -12.28 2.93
C ARG A 23 -2.62 -13.00 4.25
N GLY A 24 -3.17 -12.45 5.35
CA GLY A 24 -3.03 -12.99 6.70
C GLY A 24 -3.98 -14.15 7.05
N GLY A 25 -4.98 -14.43 6.21
CA GLY A 25 -5.98 -15.48 6.43
C GLY A 25 -6.90 -15.66 5.23
N PRO A 26 -7.80 -16.66 5.23
CA PRO A 26 -8.60 -17.02 4.07
C PRO A 26 -9.57 -15.90 3.63
N TYR A 27 -10.06 -15.09 4.58
CA TYR A 27 -10.99 -13.99 4.34
C TYR A 27 -10.54 -12.74 5.09
N ARG A 28 -11.00 -11.58 4.62
CA ARG A 28 -11.13 -10.38 5.43
C ARG A 28 -12.60 -10.15 5.73
N VAL A 29 -12.90 -9.35 6.75
CA VAL A 29 -14.27 -9.14 7.23
C VAL A 29 -14.58 -7.67 7.13
N ASP A 30 -15.72 -7.33 6.54
CA ASP A 30 -16.16 -5.94 6.45
C ASP A 30 -16.72 -5.43 7.79
N ARG A 31 -17.23 -4.20 7.79
CA ARG A 31 -17.74 -3.54 8.99
C ARG A 31 -18.99 -4.23 9.53
N GLU A 32 -19.77 -4.87 8.67
CA GLU A 32 -21.02 -5.55 8.96
C GLU A 32 -20.80 -7.01 9.41
N GLY A 33 -19.56 -7.49 9.38
CA GLY A 33 -19.21 -8.85 9.77
C GLY A 33 -19.28 -9.86 8.62
N VAL A 34 -19.39 -9.40 7.37
CA VAL A 34 -19.48 -10.27 6.20
C VAL A 34 -18.06 -10.55 5.65
N PRO A 35 -17.69 -11.83 5.47
CA PRO A 35 -16.37 -12.18 4.94
C PRO A 35 -16.30 -11.96 3.43
N PHE A 36 -15.15 -11.50 2.93
CA PHE A 36 -14.87 -11.34 1.50
C PHE A 36 -13.44 -11.77 1.09
N VAL A 37 -13.27 -12.05 -0.21
CA VAL A 37 -12.01 -12.44 -0.83
C VAL A 37 -11.66 -11.47 -1.96
N LEU A 38 -10.94 -10.39 -1.62
CA LEU A 38 -10.48 -9.39 -2.58
C LEU A 38 -8.95 -9.20 -2.53
N PRO A 39 -8.32 -8.64 -3.58
CA PRO A 39 -6.92 -8.21 -3.54
C PRO A 39 -6.63 -7.23 -2.40
N GLY A 40 -5.39 -7.20 -1.94
CA GLY A 40 -4.94 -6.24 -0.95
C GLY A 40 -3.45 -5.96 -1.04
N THR A 41 -2.82 -5.66 0.09
CA THR A 41 -1.47 -5.11 0.15
C THR A 41 -0.38 -6.03 -0.40
N GLY A 42 0.66 -5.41 -0.95
CA GLY A 42 1.84 -6.07 -1.48
C GLY A 42 1.72 -6.47 -2.94
N GLY A 43 2.80 -6.98 -3.52
CA GLY A 43 2.87 -7.29 -4.94
C GLY A 43 3.04 -6.05 -5.83
N ILE A 44 2.92 -6.28 -7.13
CA ILE A 44 2.95 -5.24 -8.17
C ILE A 44 1.53 -5.07 -8.71
N THR A 45 0.87 -3.96 -8.33
CA THR A 45 -0.47 -3.62 -8.81
C THR A 45 -0.38 -2.90 -10.16
N TYR A 46 -0.87 -3.53 -11.23
CA TYR A 46 -0.70 -3.01 -12.59
C TYR A 46 -1.64 -1.85 -12.98
N ASN A 47 -2.78 -1.73 -12.30
CA ASN A 47 -3.89 -0.85 -12.70
C ASN A 47 -4.32 0.17 -11.63
N VAL A 48 -3.60 0.26 -10.51
CA VAL A 48 -3.80 1.27 -9.46
C VAL A 48 -2.45 1.94 -9.17
N LYS A 49 -2.41 3.28 -9.20
CA LYS A 49 -1.17 4.05 -9.01
C LYS A 49 -1.44 5.39 -8.32
N VAL A 50 -0.37 6.04 -7.88
CA VAL A 50 -0.42 7.40 -7.30
C VAL A 50 -1.20 8.34 -8.21
N GLY A 51 -2.17 9.04 -7.64
CA GLY A 51 -3.08 9.95 -8.33
C GLY A 51 -4.40 9.33 -8.79
N HIS A 52 -4.57 8.00 -8.76
CA HIS A 52 -5.89 7.38 -8.95
C HIS A 52 -6.80 7.60 -7.73
N SER A 53 -8.12 7.48 -7.93
CA SER A 53 -9.10 7.47 -6.84
C SER A 53 -8.76 6.37 -5.84
N ALA A 54 -8.82 6.71 -4.54
CA ALA A 54 -8.71 5.75 -3.45
C ALA A 54 -9.95 4.84 -3.32
N PHE A 55 -11.07 5.23 -3.92
CA PHE A 55 -12.35 4.51 -3.88
C PHE A 55 -12.74 3.96 -5.25
N GLY A 56 -13.65 2.97 -5.26
CA GLY A 56 -14.22 2.37 -6.48
C GLY A 56 -13.51 1.10 -6.96
N TRP A 57 -12.48 0.65 -6.23
CA TRP A 57 -11.80 -0.62 -6.51
C TRP A 57 -12.41 -1.76 -5.69
N ALA A 58 -12.60 -2.92 -6.31
CA ALA A 58 -12.89 -4.15 -5.59
C ALA A 58 -11.59 -4.70 -4.95
N GLY A 59 -11.20 -4.11 -3.83
CA GLY A 59 -9.96 -4.40 -3.12
C GLY A 59 -10.00 -3.90 -1.68
N ASP A 60 -9.08 -4.36 -0.84
CA ASP A 60 -8.92 -3.89 0.53
C ASP A 60 -7.44 -3.65 0.84
N HIS A 61 -7.07 -2.43 1.25
CA HIS A 61 -5.67 -2.00 1.41
C HIS A 61 -4.80 -2.22 0.16
N VAL A 62 -5.35 -1.90 -1.02
CA VAL A 62 -4.62 -1.84 -2.30
C VAL A 62 -3.77 -0.57 -2.37
#